data_AF-A0A2E4Z5N8-F1
#
_entry.id   AF-A0A2E4Z5N8-F1
#
_cell.length_a   1.000
_cell.length_b   1.000
_cell.length_c   1.000
_cell.angle_alpha   90.00
_cell.angle_beta   90.00
_cell.angle_gamma   90.00
#
_symmetry.space_group_name_H-M   'P 1'
#
loop_
_entity.id
_entity.type
_entity.pdbx_description
1 polymer ?
#
loop_
_entity_poly.entity_id
_entity_poly.type
_entity_poly.pdbx_seq_one_letter_code
_entity_poly.pdbx_strand_id
1 'polypeptide(L)'
;MNLILNSDSYKYSHFLQYPPETATISAYAEARRGGPYENVLFFGLQMFLKEYLSGRVTMEDVEEADELITAHGLPFNRKGWETLVERHGGKLPLLIEALPEGQIVPVGTPLIQVRNTDPDFFWLPTFLETALLRAIWYPSTVATLSHSVREIIAASLERTCDTPGEVLPFRLHDFGARGTTSLEQAGLGGVAHLVSFLGTDTVAGLVAARRYY
;
A
#
# COMPACT_ATOMS: atom_id res chain seq x y z
N MET A 1 -4.80 3.13 -15.31
CA MET A 1 -3.83 4.09 -14.73
C MET A 1 -2.45 3.61 -15.11
N ASN A 2 -1.59 4.48 -15.63
CA ASN A 2 -0.22 4.14 -15.99
C ASN A 2 0.63 3.98 -14.72
N LEU A 3 1.14 2.77 -14.48
CA LEU A 3 1.93 2.46 -13.29
C LEU A 3 3.27 3.22 -13.26
N ILE A 4 3.86 3.47 -14.43
CA ILE A 4 5.14 4.19 -14.55
C ILE A 4 4.99 5.59 -13.97
N LEU A 5 3.82 6.23 -14.16
CA LEU A 5 3.53 7.57 -13.66
C LEU A 5 3.18 7.63 -12.16
N ASN A 6 3.14 6.49 -11.47
CA ASN A 6 2.70 6.39 -10.07
C ASN A 6 3.86 6.46 -9.07
N SER A 7 4.82 7.36 -9.30
CA SER A 7 6.06 7.47 -8.52
C SER A 7 6.44 8.93 -8.25
N ASP A 8 7.22 9.18 -7.21
CA ASP A 8 7.86 10.49 -7.02
C ASP A 8 8.82 10.78 -8.17
N SER A 9 8.85 12.04 -8.59
CA SER A 9 9.58 12.47 -9.79
C SER A 9 11.08 12.14 -9.73
N TYR A 10 11.72 12.33 -8.59
CA TYR A 10 13.15 12.05 -8.44
C TYR A 10 13.52 10.57 -8.72
N LYS A 11 12.58 9.62 -8.56
CA LYS A 11 12.80 8.19 -8.86
C LYS A 11 13.09 7.92 -10.33
N TYR A 12 12.59 8.76 -11.26
CA TYR A 12 12.88 8.59 -12.70
C TYR A 12 14.37 8.74 -13.01
N SER A 13 15.13 9.42 -12.16
CA SER A 13 16.58 9.59 -12.33
C SER A 13 17.44 8.56 -11.60
N HIS A 14 16.85 7.74 -10.72
CA HIS A 14 17.61 6.84 -9.84
C HIS A 14 18.38 5.75 -10.56
N PHE A 15 17.88 5.26 -11.70
CA PHE A 15 18.56 4.21 -12.47
C PHE A 15 19.99 4.61 -12.90
N LEU A 16 20.29 5.90 -12.96
CA LEU A 16 21.61 6.46 -13.26
C LEU A 16 22.52 6.63 -12.02
N GLN A 17 21.96 6.47 -10.82
CA GLN A 17 22.62 6.81 -9.55
C GLN A 17 23.08 5.59 -8.75
N TYR A 18 22.64 4.39 -9.13
CA TYR A 18 23.12 3.17 -8.50
C TYR A 18 24.60 2.94 -8.82
N PRO A 19 25.35 2.31 -7.89
CA PRO A 19 26.70 1.85 -8.18
C PRO A 19 26.73 1.00 -9.47
N PRO A 20 27.78 1.12 -10.31
CA PRO A 20 27.96 0.22 -11.44
C PRO A 20 27.85 -1.25 -11.01
N GLU A 21 27.34 -2.10 -11.90
CA GLU A 21 27.19 -3.54 -11.68
C GLU A 21 26.17 -3.93 -10.57
N THR A 22 25.33 -3.00 -10.11
CA THR A 22 24.23 -3.32 -9.21
C THR A 22 23.26 -4.32 -9.86
N ALA A 23 23.23 -5.55 -9.34
CA ALA A 23 22.36 -6.62 -9.84
C ALA A 23 21.14 -6.88 -8.93
N THR A 24 21.16 -6.44 -7.68
CA THR A 24 20.06 -6.68 -6.74
C THR A 24 19.90 -5.52 -5.77
N ILE A 25 18.68 -5.03 -5.66
CA ILE A 25 18.23 -4.12 -4.61
C ILE A 25 17.13 -4.81 -3.82
N SER A 26 17.25 -4.75 -2.49
CA SER A 26 16.24 -5.20 -1.56
C SER A 26 15.91 -4.08 -0.60
N ALA A 27 14.64 -3.70 -0.52
CA ALA A 27 14.14 -2.65 0.35
C ALA A 27 12.99 -3.18 1.20
N TYR A 28 12.84 -2.68 2.43
CA TYR A 28 11.73 -3.02 3.30
C TYR A 28 11.02 -1.75 3.79
N ALA A 29 9.77 -1.88 4.21
CA ALA A 29 9.02 -0.82 4.85
C ALA A 29 8.58 -1.25 6.25
N GLU A 30 8.62 -0.30 7.18
CA GLU A 30 8.23 -0.47 8.58
C GLU A 30 7.51 0.78 9.08
N ALA A 31 6.64 0.61 10.08
CA ALA A 31 6.22 1.72 10.92
C ALA A 31 7.34 2.02 11.93
N ARG A 32 8.03 3.15 11.77
CA ARG A 32 9.13 3.53 12.67
C ARG A 32 8.63 3.94 14.06
N ARG A 33 9.49 3.77 15.06
CA ARG A 33 9.26 4.25 16.44
C ARG A 33 9.10 5.77 16.48
N GLY A 34 8.35 6.27 17.46
CA GLY A 34 8.16 7.70 17.72
C GLY A 34 6.76 8.23 17.39
N GLY A 35 5.86 7.39 16.88
CA GLY A 35 4.44 7.69 16.75
C GLY A 35 3.67 7.46 18.07
N PRO A 36 2.35 7.73 18.08
CA PRO A 36 1.50 7.57 19.27
C PRO A 36 1.14 6.12 19.62
N TYR A 37 1.49 5.15 18.77
CA TYR A 37 1.20 3.73 18.95
C TYR A 37 2.49 2.91 19.02
N GLU A 38 2.53 1.96 19.95
CA GLU A 38 3.64 1.00 20.11
C GLU A 38 3.51 -0.22 19.18
N ASN A 39 2.32 -0.45 18.63
CA ASN A 39 2.04 -1.52 17.68
C ASN A 39 1.36 -0.97 16.44
N VAL A 40 1.49 -1.70 15.33
CA VAL A 40 0.81 -1.45 14.07
C VAL A 40 0.01 -2.68 13.66
N LEU A 41 -1.24 -2.48 13.27
CA LEU A 41 -2.04 -3.47 12.56
C LEU A 41 -1.72 -3.34 11.05
N PHE A 42 -1.03 -4.34 10.49
CA PHE A 42 -0.65 -4.33 9.09
C PHE A 42 -1.83 -4.65 8.17
N PHE A 43 -2.15 -3.73 7.24
CA PHE A 43 -3.28 -3.89 6.33
C PHE A 43 -3.11 -3.08 5.03
N GLY A 44 -3.70 -3.57 3.94
CA GLY A 44 -3.92 -2.81 2.69
C GLY A 44 -3.06 -3.17 1.48
N LEU A 45 -1.99 -3.95 1.65
CA LEU A 45 -1.11 -4.38 0.55
C LEU A 45 -1.88 -5.12 -0.55
N GLN A 46 -2.75 -6.07 -0.21
CA GLN A 46 -3.48 -6.90 -1.16
C GLN A 46 -4.33 -6.08 -2.13
N MET A 47 -4.95 -4.99 -1.66
CA MET A 47 -5.70 -4.07 -2.53
C MET A 47 -4.79 -3.47 -3.60
N PHE A 48 -3.61 -3.01 -3.21
CA PHE A 48 -2.64 -2.45 -4.14
C PHE A 48 -2.08 -3.50 -5.11
N LEU A 49 -1.81 -4.71 -4.63
CA LEU A 49 -1.35 -5.81 -5.49
C LEU A 49 -2.39 -6.15 -6.57
N LYS A 50 -3.67 -6.27 -6.19
CA LYS A 50 -4.78 -6.63 -7.09
C LYS A 50 -5.21 -5.50 -8.03
N GLU A 51 -5.12 -4.24 -7.60
CA GLU A 51 -5.55 -3.12 -8.44
C GLU A 51 -4.43 -2.66 -9.39
N TYR A 52 -3.18 -2.64 -8.92
CA TYR A 52 -2.08 -1.98 -9.63
C TYR A 52 -0.98 -2.94 -10.10
N LEU A 53 -0.60 -3.94 -9.31
CA LEU A 53 0.55 -4.80 -9.67
C LEU A 53 0.18 -6.09 -10.41
N SER A 54 -1.10 -6.48 -10.45
CA SER A 54 -1.56 -7.60 -11.29
C SER A 54 -1.74 -7.22 -12.76
N GLY A 55 -1.72 -5.92 -13.07
CA GLY A 55 -1.72 -5.39 -14.42
C GLY A 55 -0.40 -5.67 -15.16
N ARG A 56 -0.33 -5.21 -16.41
CA ARG A 56 0.87 -5.27 -17.23
C ARG A 56 1.19 -3.86 -17.70
N VAL A 57 2.46 -3.48 -17.63
CA VAL A 57 2.98 -2.31 -18.33
C VAL A 57 2.92 -2.59 -19.82
N THR A 58 2.38 -1.65 -20.59
CA THR A 58 2.25 -1.73 -22.04
C THR A 58 3.21 -0.77 -22.72
N MET A 59 3.42 -0.94 -24.03
CA MET A 59 4.18 0.07 -24.79
C MET A 59 3.49 1.44 -24.76
N GLU A 60 2.15 1.50 -24.76
CA GLU A 60 1.41 2.76 -24.63
C GLU A 60 1.74 3.48 -23.31
N ASP A 61 1.85 2.74 -22.20
CA ASP A 61 2.29 3.31 -20.93
C ASP A 61 3.72 3.89 -21.01
N VAL A 62 4.62 3.21 -21.75
CA VAL A 62 6.01 3.67 -21.93
C VAL A 62 6.07 4.94 -22.76
N GLU A 63 5.33 5.00 -23.86
CA GLU A 63 5.26 6.20 -24.72
C GLU A 63 4.70 7.40 -23.94
N GLU A 64 3.57 7.23 -23.24
CA GLU A 64 2.97 8.29 -22.42
C GLU A 64 3.94 8.77 -21.34
N ALA A 65 4.61 7.84 -20.65
CA ALA A 65 5.54 8.20 -19.59
C ALA A 65 6.80 8.88 -20.13
N ASP A 66 7.33 8.46 -21.26
CA ASP A 66 8.49 9.09 -21.89
C ASP A 66 8.19 10.54 -22.26
N GLU A 67 7.07 10.78 -22.94
CA GLU A 67 6.64 12.13 -23.32
C GLU A 67 6.46 13.02 -22.09
N LEU A 68 5.74 12.54 -21.07
CA LEU A 68 5.43 13.32 -19.88
C LEU A 68 6.68 13.61 -19.03
N ILE A 69 7.51 12.61 -18.78
CA ILE A 69 8.69 12.74 -17.92
C ILE A 69 9.79 13.55 -18.60
N THR A 70 9.97 13.38 -19.91
CA THR A 70 10.89 14.22 -20.69
C THR A 70 10.42 15.68 -20.68
N ALA A 71 9.12 15.94 -20.87
CA ALA A 71 8.57 17.30 -20.75
C ALA A 71 8.68 17.87 -19.33
N HIS A 72 8.62 17.02 -18.30
CA HIS A 72 8.86 17.40 -16.91
C HIS A 72 10.35 17.72 -16.62
N GLY A 73 11.26 17.43 -17.56
CA GLY A 73 12.67 17.78 -17.48
C GLY A 73 13.55 16.77 -16.73
N LEU A 74 13.09 15.53 -16.64
CA LEU A 74 13.84 14.45 -15.98
C LEU A 74 14.32 13.40 -16.99
N PRO A 75 15.42 12.69 -16.71
CA PRO A 75 15.78 11.53 -17.49
C PRO A 75 14.69 10.45 -17.34
N PHE A 76 14.45 9.71 -18.42
CA PHE A 76 13.52 8.59 -18.43
C PHE A 76 14.23 7.31 -18.86
N ASN A 77 14.08 6.23 -18.09
CA ASN A 77 14.65 4.93 -18.42
C ASN A 77 13.83 4.18 -19.47
N ARG A 78 13.59 4.79 -20.64
CA ARG A 78 12.81 4.19 -21.73
C ARG A 78 13.28 2.77 -22.01
N LYS A 79 14.59 2.58 -22.20
CA LYS A 79 15.13 1.27 -22.56
C LYS A 79 14.86 0.21 -21.50
N GLY A 80 14.94 0.56 -20.21
CA GLY A 80 14.57 -0.34 -19.11
C GLY A 80 13.10 -0.76 -19.16
N TRP A 81 12.20 0.19 -19.41
CA TRP A 81 10.77 -0.10 -19.52
C TRP A 81 10.40 -0.88 -20.78
N GLU A 82 10.97 -0.56 -21.95
CA GLU A 82 10.81 -1.36 -23.18
C GLU A 82 11.26 -2.80 -22.97
N THR A 83 12.43 -2.97 -22.35
CA THR A 83 12.98 -4.30 -22.02
C THR A 83 12.04 -5.06 -21.07
N LEU A 84 11.35 -4.37 -20.15
CA LEU A 84 10.33 -4.98 -19.29
C LEU A 84 9.17 -5.55 -20.11
N VAL A 85 8.67 -4.75 -21.07
CA VAL A 85 7.56 -5.16 -21.93
C VAL A 85 7.96 -6.33 -22.82
N GLU A 86 9.13 -6.25 -23.47
CA GLU A 86 9.65 -7.30 -24.36
C GLU A 86 9.97 -8.60 -23.61
N ARG A 87 10.69 -8.53 -22.49
CA ARG A 87 11.22 -9.69 -21.77
C ARG A 87 10.19 -10.34 -20.84
N HIS A 88 9.43 -9.53 -20.11
CA HIS A 88 8.50 -10.00 -19.07
C HIS A 88 7.03 -9.83 -19.47
N GLY A 89 6.76 -9.41 -20.70
CA GLY A 89 5.39 -9.19 -21.19
C GLY A 89 4.65 -8.14 -20.36
N GLY A 90 5.36 -7.13 -19.87
CA GLY A 90 4.78 -6.07 -19.03
C GLY A 90 4.65 -6.42 -17.55
N LYS A 91 5.01 -7.63 -17.11
CA LYS A 91 5.00 -8.00 -15.69
C LYS A 91 6.27 -7.50 -15.00
N LEU A 92 6.14 -7.03 -13.77
CA LEU A 92 7.28 -6.57 -13.00
C LEU A 92 8.07 -7.78 -12.45
N PRO A 93 9.37 -7.91 -12.75
CA PRO A 93 10.22 -8.97 -12.20
C PRO A 93 10.62 -8.66 -10.75
N LEU A 94 9.65 -8.77 -9.84
CA LEU A 94 9.79 -8.47 -8.42
C LEU A 94 9.32 -9.65 -7.56
N LEU A 95 9.96 -9.81 -6.40
CA LEU A 95 9.44 -10.58 -5.28
C LEU A 95 9.02 -9.62 -4.18
N ILE A 96 7.78 -9.73 -3.72
CA ILE A 96 7.24 -9.00 -2.59
C ILE A 96 6.91 -10.02 -1.50
N GLU A 97 7.56 -9.88 -0.36
CA GLU A 97 7.33 -10.65 0.86
C GLU A 97 6.65 -9.75 1.88
N ALA A 98 5.68 -10.26 2.62
CA ALA A 98 4.92 -9.47 3.57
C ALA A 98 4.46 -10.31 4.75
N LEU A 99 4.27 -9.66 5.90
CA LEU A 99 3.51 -10.25 7.00
C LEU A 99 2.06 -10.52 6.54
N PRO A 100 1.36 -11.52 7.11
CA PRO A 100 -0.08 -11.67 6.89
C PRO A 100 -0.82 -10.40 7.30
N GLU A 101 -1.69 -9.89 6.42
CA GLU A 101 -2.56 -8.76 6.77
C GLU A 101 -3.50 -9.12 7.92
N GLY A 102 -3.80 -8.11 8.75
CA GLY A 102 -4.56 -8.27 10.00
C GLY A 102 -3.67 -8.59 11.21
N GLN A 103 -2.39 -8.88 11.03
CA GLN A 103 -1.46 -9.03 12.14
C GLN A 103 -1.17 -7.70 12.83
N ILE A 104 -1.06 -7.76 14.16
CA ILE A 104 -0.63 -6.67 15.02
C ILE A 104 0.80 -6.97 15.45
N VAL A 105 1.73 -6.06 15.14
CA VAL A 105 3.16 -6.22 15.42
C VAL A 105 3.74 -4.97 16.05
N PRO A 106 4.83 -5.07 16.84
CA PRO A 106 5.52 -3.90 17.36
C PRO A 106 6.05 -2.98 16.25
N VAL A 107 6.07 -1.67 16.49
CA VAL A 107 6.76 -0.73 15.60
C VAL A 107 8.26 -1.05 15.49
N GLY A 108 8.84 -0.80 14.32
CA GLY A 108 10.19 -1.24 13.97
C GLY A 108 10.25 -2.68 13.43
N THR A 109 9.10 -3.31 13.17
CA THR A 109 9.01 -4.60 12.49
C THR A 109 8.88 -4.37 10.98
N PRO A 110 9.72 -5.00 10.13
CA PRO A 110 9.51 -5.02 8.68
C PRO A 110 8.15 -5.62 8.33
N LEU A 111 7.31 -4.83 7.66
CA LEU A 111 5.96 -5.24 7.26
C LEU A 111 5.95 -5.86 5.86
N ILE A 112 6.72 -5.27 4.96
CA ILE A 112 6.93 -5.73 3.58
C ILE A 112 8.42 -5.64 3.23
N GLN A 113 8.86 -6.51 2.32
CA GLN A 113 10.15 -6.47 1.67
C GLN A 113 9.97 -6.68 0.17
N VAL A 114 10.68 -5.90 -0.64
CA VAL A 114 10.63 -5.93 -2.10
C VAL A 114 12.03 -6.05 -2.67
N ARG A 115 12.22 -6.99 -3.59
CA ARG A 115 13.47 -7.15 -4.34
C ARG A 115 13.22 -7.47 -5.80
N ASN A 116 14.17 -7.11 -6.66
CA ASN A 116 14.13 -7.55 -8.06
C ASN A 116 14.50 -9.04 -8.19
N THR A 117 13.90 -9.69 -9.18
CA THR A 117 14.17 -11.10 -9.53
C THR A 117 14.93 -11.23 -10.84
N ASP A 118 15.09 -10.13 -11.58
CA ASP A 118 15.91 -10.01 -12.79
C ASP A 118 16.96 -8.90 -12.56
N PRO A 119 18.27 -9.17 -12.74
CA PRO A 119 19.35 -8.21 -12.52
C PRO A 119 19.23 -6.89 -13.26
N ASP A 120 18.65 -6.87 -14.47
CA ASP A 120 18.54 -5.64 -15.29
C ASP A 120 17.49 -4.65 -14.73
N PHE A 121 16.73 -5.08 -13.72
CA PHE A 121 15.65 -4.32 -13.10
C PHE A 121 15.95 -3.94 -11.65
N PHE A 122 17.23 -3.81 -11.29
CA PHE A 122 17.69 -3.38 -9.97
C PHE A 122 17.06 -2.06 -9.48
N TRP A 123 16.62 -1.20 -10.38
CA TRP A 123 16.02 0.12 -10.08
C TRP A 123 14.53 0.03 -9.70
N LEU A 124 13.82 -1.06 -10.04
CA LEU A 124 12.38 -1.21 -9.80
C LEU A 124 11.96 -1.22 -8.32
N PRO A 125 12.65 -1.91 -7.39
CA PRO A 125 12.19 -2.05 -6.01
C PRO A 125 11.93 -0.71 -5.33
N THR A 126 12.86 0.23 -5.46
CA THR A 126 12.72 1.59 -4.92
C THR A 126 11.95 2.53 -5.82
N PHE A 127 11.78 2.22 -7.12
CA PHE A 127 10.88 2.98 -7.98
C PHE A 127 9.43 2.86 -7.50
N LEU A 128 9.01 1.65 -7.08
CA LEU A 128 7.67 1.42 -6.54
C LEU A 128 7.45 1.93 -5.11
N GLU A 129 8.49 2.44 -4.45
CA GLU A 129 8.45 2.85 -3.03
C GLU A 129 7.29 3.82 -2.75
N THR A 130 7.13 4.86 -3.57
CA THR A 130 6.09 5.88 -3.39
C THR A 130 4.67 5.28 -3.38
N ALA A 131 4.41 4.31 -4.28
CA ALA A 131 3.12 3.67 -4.40
C ALA A 131 2.90 2.63 -3.29
N LEU A 132 3.90 1.81 -3.00
CA LEU A 132 3.86 0.80 -1.95
C LEU A 132 3.70 1.41 -0.56
N LEU A 133 4.41 2.51 -0.25
CA LEU A 133 4.25 3.20 1.01
C LEU A 133 2.81 3.72 1.14
N ARG A 134 2.26 4.39 0.12
CA ARG A 134 0.85 4.84 0.11
C ARG A 134 -0.14 3.69 0.34
N ALA A 135 0.10 2.54 -0.30
CA ALA A 135 -0.74 1.37 -0.19
C ALA A 135 -0.86 0.83 1.24
N ILE A 136 0.22 0.87 2.02
CA ILE A 136 0.24 0.26 3.35
C ILE A 136 0.05 1.27 4.48
N TRP A 137 0.59 2.49 4.37
CA TRP A 137 0.62 3.41 5.51
C TRP A 137 -0.79 3.85 5.90
N TYR A 138 -1.63 4.22 4.92
CA TYR A 138 -2.94 4.79 5.20
C TYR A 138 -3.91 3.73 5.76
N PRO A 139 -4.11 2.56 5.11
CA PRO A 139 -4.99 1.53 5.66
C PRO A 139 -4.48 0.98 6.99
N SER A 140 -3.17 0.75 7.15
CA SER A 140 -2.61 0.29 8.43
C SER A 140 -2.82 1.30 9.54
N THR A 141 -2.72 2.61 9.26
CA THR A 141 -2.97 3.65 10.26
C THR A 141 -4.43 3.66 10.71
N VAL A 142 -5.37 3.60 9.75
CA VAL A 142 -6.81 3.56 10.08
C VAL A 142 -7.17 2.29 10.85
N ALA A 143 -6.66 1.13 10.43
CA ALA A 143 -6.90 -0.14 11.11
C ALA A 143 -6.31 -0.14 12.53
N THR A 144 -5.10 0.40 12.71
CA THR A 144 -4.44 0.52 14.03
C THR A 144 -5.23 1.44 14.96
N LEU A 145 -5.65 2.61 14.48
CA LEU A 145 -6.48 3.54 15.26
C LEU A 145 -7.81 2.89 15.65
N SER A 146 -8.51 2.30 14.68
CA SER A 146 -9.79 1.64 14.91
C SER A 146 -9.65 0.50 15.92
N HIS A 147 -8.60 -0.32 15.80
CA HIS A 147 -8.30 -1.38 16.75
C HIS A 147 -8.02 -0.84 18.16
N SER A 148 -7.21 0.22 18.28
CA SER A 148 -6.91 0.84 19.58
C SER A 148 -8.18 1.37 20.26
N VAL A 149 -9.11 1.94 19.48
CA VAL A 149 -10.42 2.36 20.01
C VAL A 149 -11.27 1.15 20.40
N ARG A 150 -11.21 0.05 19.63
CA ARG A 150 -11.87 -1.22 20.00
C ARG A 150 -11.39 -1.74 21.35
N GLU A 151 -10.09 -1.68 21.64
CA GLU A 151 -9.55 -2.09 22.95
C GLU A 151 -10.07 -1.22 24.10
N ILE A 152 -10.13 0.10 23.92
CA ILE A 152 -10.68 1.03 24.92
C ILE A 152 -12.16 0.75 25.20
N ILE A 153 -12.95 0.54 24.14
CA ILE A 153 -14.36 0.20 24.25
C ILE A 153 -14.53 -1.16 24.91
N ALA A 154 -13.74 -2.17 24.50
CA ALA A 154 -13.80 -3.53 25.07
C ALA A 154 -13.54 -3.51 26.58
N ALA A 155 -12.47 -2.87 27.03
CA ALA A 155 -12.14 -2.74 28.45
C ALA A 155 -13.24 -2.02 29.27
N SER A 156 -14.01 -1.14 28.64
CA SER A 156 -15.15 -0.47 29.28
C SER A 156 -16.39 -1.36 29.33
N LEU A 157 -16.67 -2.09 28.25
CA LEU A 157 -17.80 -3.02 28.18
C LEU A 157 -17.60 -4.22 29.12
N GLU A 158 -16.39 -4.77 29.21
CA GLU A 158 -16.07 -5.87 30.14
C GLU A 158 -16.39 -5.54 31.60
N ARG A 159 -16.34 -4.25 31.97
CA ARG A 159 -16.65 -3.77 33.33
C ARG A 159 -18.11 -3.40 33.54
N THR A 160 -18.87 -3.17 32.47
CA THR A 160 -20.17 -2.46 32.56
C THR A 160 -21.30 -3.09 31.75
N CYS A 161 -21.04 -4.15 30.99
CA CYS A 161 -22.01 -4.81 30.11
C CYS A 161 -22.04 -6.32 30.40
N ASP A 162 -23.24 -6.90 30.46
CA ASP A 162 -23.41 -8.35 30.63
C ASP A 162 -23.03 -9.15 29.38
N THR A 163 -23.08 -8.54 28.19
CA THR A 163 -22.82 -9.18 26.89
C THR A 163 -21.80 -8.42 26.03
N PRO A 164 -20.59 -8.14 26.55
CA PRO A 164 -19.63 -7.23 25.92
C PRO A 164 -19.22 -7.67 24.52
N GLY A 165 -19.00 -8.97 24.31
CA GLY A 165 -18.58 -9.53 23.02
C GLY A 165 -19.65 -9.44 21.92
N GLU A 166 -20.93 -9.47 22.28
CA GLU A 166 -22.03 -9.38 21.32
C GLU A 166 -22.19 -7.96 20.78
N VAL A 167 -22.00 -6.96 21.64
CA VAL A 167 -22.24 -5.57 21.27
C VAL A 167 -21.00 -4.89 20.68
N LEU A 168 -19.79 -5.27 21.12
CA LEU A 168 -18.53 -4.64 20.73
C LEU A 168 -18.37 -4.42 19.21
N PRO A 169 -18.69 -5.40 18.32
CA PRO A 169 -18.51 -5.22 16.88
C PRO A 169 -19.26 -4.03 16.27
N PHE A 170 -20.29 -3.49 16.93
CA PHE A 170 -21.11 -2.38 16.44
C PHE A 170 -21.02 -1.12 17.32
N ARG A 171 -19.95 -0.96 18.12
CA ARG A 171 -19.79 0.17 19.06
C ARG A 171 -18.99 1.35 18.53
N LEU A 172 -18.42 1.22 17.34
CA LEU A 172 -17.88 2.35 16.58
C LEU A 172 -18.34 2.24 15.13
N HIS A 173 -19.14 3.20 14.70
CA HIS A 173 -19.71 3.22 13.34
C HIS A 173 -18.95 4.22 12.47
N ASP A 174 -18.56 3.79 11.28
CA ASP A 174 -17.86 4.66 10.34
C ASP A 174 -18.85 5.56 9.57
N PHE A 175 -18.80 6.87 9.84
CA PHE A 175 -19.54 7.93 9.14
C PHE A 175 -18.61 8.79 8.24
N GLY A 176 -17.42 8.29 7.91
CA GLY A 176 -16.30 9.07 7.38
C GLY A 176 -16.37 9.40 5.89
N ALA A 177 -17.23 8.75 5.10
CA ALA A 177 -17.23 8.85 3.63
C ALA A 177 -17.17 10.28 3.07
N ARG A 178 -17.91 11.22 3.67
CA ARG A 178 -17.98 12.61 3.22
C ARG A 178 -16.82 13.49 3.75
N GLY A 179 -16.07 12.97 4.71
CA GLY A 179 -14.94 13.64 5.37
C GLY A 179 -13.58 13.23 4.82
N THR A 180 -13.51 12.25 3.92
CA THR A 180 -12.27 11.87 3.23
C THR A 180 -11.97 12.78 2.04
N THR A 181 -10.72 12.82 1.61
CA THR A 181 -10.25 13.70 0.52
C THR A 181 -10.51 13.14 -0.87
N SER A 182 -10.84 11.85 -1.00
CA SER A 182 -11.19 11.21 -2.27
C SER A 182 -12.06 9.97 -2.07
N LEU A 183 -12.69 9.51 -3.15
CA LEU A 183 -13.46 8.26 -3.16
C LEU A 183 -12.56 7.03 -2.88
N GLU A 184 -11.35 7.02 -3.42
CA GLU A 184 -10.38 5.94 -3.16
C GLU A 184 -10.04 5.89 -1.67
N GLN A 185 -9.78 7.05 -1.06
CA GLN A 185 -9.50 7.13 0.38
C GLN A 185 -10.69 6.64 1.21
N ALA A 186 -11.93 7.00 0.85
CA ALA A 186 -13.14 6.48 1.51
C ALA A 186 -13.21 4.94 1.45
N GLY A 187 -12.85 4.35 0.31
CA GLY A 187 -12.79 2.90 0.14
C GLY A 187 -11.72 2.25 1.03
N LEU A 188 -10.47 2.72 0.93
CA LEU A 188 -9.32 2.20 1.67
C LEU A 188 -9.48 2.33 3.19
N GLY A 189 -9.93 3.49 3.66
CA GLY A 189 -10.15 3.75 5.08
C GLY A 189 -11.36 2.99 5.63
N GLY A 190 -12.46 2.95 4.87
CA GLY A 190 -13.67 2.23 5.26
C GLY A 190 -13.41 0.73 5.45
N VAL A 191 -12.72 0.08 4.51
CA VAL A 191 -12.38 -1.35 4.66
C VAL A 191 -11.38 -1.60 5.78
N ALA A 192 -10.43 -0.69 6.02
CA ALA A 192 -9.50 -0.78 7.14
C ALA A 192 -10.22 -0.70 8.51
N HIS A 193 -11.23 0.16 8.64
CA HIS A 193 -12.09 0.19 9.84
C HIS A 193 -12.85 -1.12 10.05
N LEU A 194 -13.32 -1.74 8.96
CA LEU A 194 -14.06 -2.99 9.00
C LEU A 194 -13.25 -4.20 9.49
N VAL A 195 -11.93 -4.08 9.61
CA VAL A 195 -11.09 -5.08 10.30
C VAL A 195 -11.45 -5.15 11.79
N SER A 196 -11.81 -4.01 12.39
CA SER A 196 -12.07 -3.89 13.83
C SER A 196 -13.54 -3.73 14.17
N PHE A 197 -14.43 -3.36 13.26
CA PHE A 197 -15.88 -3.23 13.55
C PHE A 197 -16.72 -3.63 12.34
N LEU A 198 -18.03 -3.78 12.53
CA LEU A 198 -18.97 -4.18 11.48
C LEU A 198 -19.91 -3.04 11.06
N GLY A 199 -19.89 -1.89 11.77
CA GLY A 199 -20.74 -0.73 11.46
C GLY A 199 -20.08 0.28 10.52
N THR A 200 -20.70 0.54 9.37
CA THR A 200 -20.26 1.58 8.42
C THR A 200 -21.43 2.12 7.59
N ASP A 201 -21.42 3.43 7.33
CA ASP A 201 -22.21 4.08 6.26
C ASP A 201 -21.33 4.43 5.05
N THR A 202 -20.02 4.17 5.13
CA THR A 202 -19.06 4.36 4.04
C THR A 202 -19.15 3.17 3.08
N VAL A 203 -20.14 3.21 2.19
CA VAL A 203 -20.40 2.14 1.19
C VAL A 203 -19.16 1.79 0.36
N ALA A 204 -18.27 2.77 0.10
CA ALA A 204 -17.01 2.53 -0.60
C ALA A 204 -16.14 1.46 0.09
N GLY A 205 -16.16 1.38 1.44
CA GLY A 205 -15.47 0.34 2.20
C GLY A 205 -16.02 -1.07 1.95
N LEU A 206 -17.34 -1.20 1.82
CA LEU A 206 -17.98 -2.48 1.47
C LEU A 206 -17.60 -2.94 0.05
N VAL A 207 -17.53 -1.99 -0.89
CA VAL A 207 -17.10 -2.27 -2.26
C VAL A 207 -15.64 -2.73 -2.28
N ALA A 208 -14.76 -2.03 -1.55
CA ALA A 208 -13.35 -2.39 -1.45
C ALA A 208 -13.17 -3.78 -0.82
N ALA A 209 -13.88 -4.07 0.28
CA ALA A 209 -13.89 -5.39 0.91
C ALA A 209 -14.24 -6.49 -0.10
N ARG A 210 -15.42 -6.41 -0.74
CA ARG A 210 -15.89 -7.43 -1.68
C ARG A 210 -14.99 -7.60 -2.91
N ARG A 211 -14.35 -6.53 -3.36
CA ARG A 211 -13.51 -6.57 -4.57
C ARG A 211 -12.15 -7.21 -4.29
N TYR A 212 -11.56 -6.89 -3.14
CA TYR A 212 -10.15 -7.21 -2.89
C TYR A 212 -9.92 -8.29 -1.84
N TYR A 213 -10.91 -8.67 -1.03
CA TYR A 213 -10.82 -9.73 -0.02
C TYR A 213 -11.97 -10.73 -0.17
#